data_AF-A0A1H9JVE5-F1
#
_entry.id   AF-A0A1H9JVE5-F1
#
_cell.length_a   1.000
_cell.length_b   1.000
_cell.length_c   1.000
_cell.angle_alpha   90.00
_cell.angle_beta   90.00
_cell.angle_gamma   90.00
#
_symmetry.space_group_name_H-M   'P 1'
#
loop_
_entity.id
_entity.type
_entity.pdbx_description
1 polymer ?
#
loop_
_entity_poly.entity_id
_entity_poly.type
_entity_poly.pdbx_seq_one_letter_code
_entity_poly.pdbx_strand_id
1 'polypeptide(L)'
;MSYLKISEEVQNALDSGKPIVALESTIISHGFPYPNNVKLANEVEETIRSLGVVPATIAILDGQIHVGLSKDEIELLGKAPDAYKTSIHDIPRVLSSKKNRCHYSSRNHVCSSISWHKIFCYWRTWWSAPWCERII
;
A
#
# COMPACT_ATOMS: atom_id res chain seq x y z
N MET A 1 21.27 -1.62 -7.36
CA MET A 1 20.35 -1.10 -6.32
C MET A 1 18.97 -1.69 -6.55
N SER A 2 18.39 -2.36 -5.55
CA SER A 2 16.96 -2.67 -5.56
C SER A 2 16.20 -1.41 -5.17
N TYR A 3 15.20 -1.02 -5.97
CA TYR A 3 14.26 0.06 -5.63
C TYR A 3 13.06 -0.46 -4.83
N LEU A 4 13.04 -1.74 -4.50
CA LEU A 4 11.94 -2.44 -3.83
C LEU A 4 12.41 -2.98 -2.48
N LYS A 5 11.66 -2.65 -1.44
CA LYS A 5 11.78 -3.16 -0.08
C LYS A 5 10.47 -3.84 0.30
N ILE A 6 10.52 -5.14 0.57
CA ILE A 6 9.37 -5.93 1.00
C ILE A 6 9.52 -6.17 2.51
N SER A 7 8.45 -6.00 3.29
CA SER A 7 8.48 -6.32 4.71
C SER A 7 8.62 -7.83 4.93
N GLU A 8 9.17 -8.21 6.07
CA GLU A 8 9.31 -9.63 6.43
C GLU A 8 7.95 -10.34 6.48
N GLU A 9 6.90 -9.67 6.97
CA GLU A 9 5.53 -10.20 7.02
C GLU A 9 5.02 -10.54 5.61
N VAL A 10 5.21 -9.65 4.64
CA VAL A 10 4.80 -9.84 3.26
C VAL A 10 5.67 -10.90 2.57
N GLN A 11 7.00 -10.89 2.78
CA GLN A 11 7.89 -11.89 2.22
C GLN A 11 7.54 -13.30 2.71
N ASN A 12 7.31 -13.46 4.01
CA ASN A 12 6.87 -14.73 4.59
C ASN A 12 5.52 -15.19 4.04
N ALA A 13 4.59 -14.25 3.80
CA ALA A 13 3.29 -14.57 3.20
C ALA A 13 3.43 -15.08 1.75
N LEU A 14 4.35 -14.50 0.99
CA LEU A 14 4.65 -14.93 -0.37
C LEU A 14 5.27 -16.32 -0.38
N ASP A 15 6.26 -16.56 0.47
CA ASP A 15 6.98 -17.84 0.55
C ASP A 15 6.07 -18.97 1.05
N SER A 16 5.14 -18.66 1.96
CA SER A 16 4.13 -19.61 2.47
C SER A 16 2.86 -19.70 1.63
N GLY A 17 2.77 -18.92 0.54
CA GLY A 17 1.62 -18.89 -0.36
C GLY A 17 0.32 -18.34 0.26
N LYS A 18 0.42 -17.64 1.40
CA LYS A 18 -0.70 -16.97 2.09
C LYS A 18 -1.29 -15.85 1.22
N PRO A 19 -2.59 -15.56 1.35
CA PRO A 19 -3.22 -14.45 0.64
C PRO A 19 -2.69 -13.10 1.16
N ILE A 20 -2.53 -12.15 0.25
CA ILE A 20 -2.03 -10.80 0.54
C ILE A 20 -2.97 -9.77 -0.07
N VAL A 21 -3.29 -8.72 0.70
CA VAL A 21 -4.10 -7.59 0.22
C VAL A 21 -3.22 -6.35 0.18
N ALA A 22 -3.05 -5.76 -1.00
CA ALA A 22 -2.35 -4.49 -1.13
C ALA A 22 -3.27 -3.32 -0.81
N LEU A 23 -2.74 -2.37 -0.04
CA LEU A 23 -3.43 -1.15 0.36
C LEU A 23 -2.75 0.08 -0.23
N GLU A 24 -3.56 1.02 -0.73
CA GLU A 24 -3.10 2.29 -1.28
C GLU A 24 -2.76 3.27 -0.14
N SER A 25 -1.53 3.80 -0.10
CA SER A 25 -1.12 4.77 0.93
C SER A 25 -1.73 6.16 0.76
N THR A 26 -2.31 6.50 -0.40
CA THR A 26 -2.89 7.83 -0.68
C THR A 26 -4.07 8.18 0.23
N ILE A 27 -4.82 7.18 0.72
CA ILE A 27 -5.93 7.43 1.66
C ILE A 27 -5.42 7.91 3.04
N ILE A 28 -4.18 7.55 3.38
CA ILE A 28 -3.54 7.89 4.66
C ILE A 28 -3.16 9.38 4.69
N SER A 29 -2.83 10.01 3.57
CA SER A 29 -2.48 11.44 3.56
C SER A 29 -3.61 12.36 3.11
N HIS A 30 -4.39 11.92 2.12
CA HIS A 30 -5.35 12.78 1.44
C HIS A 30 -6.81 12.39 1.70
N GLY A 31 -7.06 11.31 2.45
CA GLY A 31 -8.40 10.82 2.75
C GLY A 31 -9.01 11.40 4.02
N PHE A 32 -8.21 11.50 5.09
CA PHE A 32 -8.66 11.95 6.41
C PHE A 32 -7.59 12.83 7.08
N PRO A 33 -7.98 13.77 7.96
CA PRO A 33 -7.02 14.52 8.76
C PRO A 33 -6.33 13.63 9.79
N TYR A 34 -5.08 13.94 10.10
CA TYR A 34 -4.38 13.36 11.25
C TYR A 34 -5.11 13.71 12.56
N PRO A 35 -5.27 12.78 13.52
CA PRO A 35 -4.73 11.41 13.58
C PRO A 35 -5.66 10.31 13.00
N ASN A 36 -6.84 10.68 12.48
CA ASN A 36 -7.86 9.72 12.05
C ASN A 36 -7.40 8.89 10.85
N ASN A 37 -6.56 9.44 9.99
CA ASN A 37 -5.94 8.72 8.89
C ASN A 37 -5.10 7.51 9.33
N VAL A 38 -4.21 7.69 10.31
CA VAL A 38 -3.35 6.64 10.86
C VAL A 38 -4.20 5.61 11.61
N LYS A 39 -5.19 6.08 12.38
CA LYS A 39 -6.12 5.20 13.08
C LYS A 39 -6.85 4.28 12.11
N LEU A 40 -7.44 4.85 11.06
CA LEU A 40 -8.16 4.09 10.03
C LEU A 40 -7.24 3.11 9.30
N ALA A 41 -6.03 3.53 8.93
CA ALA A 41 -5.07 2.65 8.25
C ALA A 41 -4.74 1.41 9.10
N ASN A 42 -4.47 1.62 10.40
CA ASN A 42 -4.22 0.53 11.34
C ASN A 42 -5.45 -0.38 11.54
N GLU A 43 -6.65 0.19 11.66
CA GLU A 43 -7.90 -0.58 11.80
C GLU A 43 -8.18 -1.46 10.57
N VAL A 44 -7.91 -0.94 9.37
CA VAL A 44 -8.04 -1.71 8.13
C VAL A 44 -7.03 -2.85 8.07
N GLU A 45 -5.76 -2.60 8.41
CA GLU A 45 -4.75 -3.66 8.45
C GLU A 45 -5.09 -4.74 9.48
N GLU A 46 -5.57 -4.35 10.66
CA GLU A 46 -5.97 -5.30 11.70
C GLU A 46 -7.18 -6.13 11.28
N THR A 47 -8.15 -5.51 10.60
CA THR A 47 -9.30 -6.22 10.03
C THR A 47 -8.83 -7.29 9.03
N ILE A 48 -7.89 -6.95 8.15
CA ILE A 48 -7.33 -7.90 7.17
C ILE A 48 -6.58 -9.05 7.88
N ARG A 49 -5.78 -8.74 8.90
CA ARG A 49 -5.09 -9.75 9.71
C ARG A 49 -6.07 -10.69 10.40
N SER A 50 -7.20 -10.17 10.91
CA SER A 50 -8.23 -11.00 11.56
C SER A 50 -8.93 -11.98 10.60
N LEU A 51 -8.91 -11.70 9.30
CA LEU A 51 -9.38 -12.60 8.24
C LEU A 51 -8.32 -13.63 7.81
N GLY A 52 -7.16 -13.67 8.46
CA GLY A 52 -6.06 -14.58 8.12
C GLY A 52 -5.30 -14.17 6.85
N VAL A 53 -5.47 -12.93 6.39
CA VAL A 53 -4.85 -12.37 5.20
C VAL A 53 -3.75 -11.38 5.62
N VAL A 54 -2.69 -11.28 4.84
CA VAL A 54 -1.58 -10.34 5.16
C VAL A 54 -1.79 -9.01 4.45
N PRO A 55 -1.90 -7.87 5.18
CA PRO A 55 -1.98 -6.56 4.56
C PRO A 55 -0.60 -6.12 4.05
N ALA A 56 -0.59 -5.45 2.90
CA ALA A 56 0.60 -4.88 2.28
C ALA A 56 0.33 -3.43 1.85
N THR A 57 0.42 -2.49 2.80
CA THR A 57 0.38 -1.07 2.47
C THR A 57 1.59 -0.67 1.65
N ILE A 58 1.38 0.01 0.51
CA ILE A 58 2.46 0.37 -0.43
C ILE A 58 2.68 1.88 -0.44
N ALA A 59 3.93 2.32 -0.25
CA ALA A 59 4.34 3.72 -0.37
C ALA A 59 5.76 3.83 -0.91
N ILE A 60 6.15 5.05 -1.33
CA ILE A 60 7.54 5.35 -1.69
C ILE A 60 8.13 6.22 -0.59
N LEU A 61 9.11 5.67 0.12
CA LEU A 61 9.82 6.33 1.21
C LEU A 61 11.30 6.44 0.81
N ASP A 62 11.86 7.64 0.89
CA ASP A 62 13.28 7.92 0.63
C ASP A 62 13.83 7.32 -0.68
N GLY A 63 13.02 7.37 -1.74
CA GLY A 63 13.38 6.84 -3.06
C GLY A 63 13.34 5.31 -3.17
N GLN A 64 12.66 4.61 -2.25
CA GLN A 64 12.43 3.17 -2.28
C GLN A 64 10.94 2.87 -2.18
N ILE A 65 10.48 1.89 -2.97
CA ILE A 65 9.12 1.34 -2.91
C ILE A 65 9.08 0.38 -1.73
N HIS A 66 8.27 0.69 -0.73
CA HIS A 66 8.01 -0.17 0.42
C HIS A 66 6.71 -0.93 0.19
N VAL A 67 6.73 -2.25 0.36
CA VAL A 67 5.56 -3.13 0.30
C VAL A 67 5.39 -3.79 1.67
N GLY A 68 4.33 -3.38 2.37
CA GLY A 68 4.16 -3.65 3.79
C GLY A 68 4.86 -2.57 4.61
N LEU A 69 4.08 -1.62 5.13
CA LEU A 69 4.60 -0.57 5.99
C LEU A 69 4.50 -0.99 7.45
N SER A 70 5.49 -0.58 8.24
CA SER A 70 5.41 -0.60 9.70
C SER A 70 4.45 0.48 10.22
N LYS A 71 4.01 0.33 11.47
CA LYS A 71 3.17 1.34 12.16
C LYS A 71 3.82 2.73 12.16
N ASP A 72 5.14 2.78 12.38
CA ASP A 72 5.90 4.03 12.39
C ASP A 72 5.94 4.67 10.99
N GLU A 73 6.08 3.88 9.92
CA GLU A 73 6.03 4.37 8.54
C GLU A 73 4.63 4.86 8.17
N ILE A 74 3.57 4.19 8.63
CA ILE A 74 2.17 4.64 8.47
C ILE A 74 1.96 5.96 9.21
N GLU A 75 2.46 6.09 10.43
CA GLU A 75 2.34 7.31 11.23
C GLU A 75 3.13 8.47 10.60
N LEU A 76 4.33 8.20 10.11
CA LEU A 76 5.17 9.14 9.38
C LEU A 76 4.49 9.65 8.10
N LEU A 77 3.76 8.78 7.39
CA LEU A 77 2.95 9.16 6.24
C LEU A 77 1.72 9.98 6.63
N GLY A 78 1.03 9.60 7.70
CA GLY A 78 -0.16 10.31 8.16
C GLY A 78 0.12 11.71 8.71
N LYS A 79 1.34 11.96 9.22
CA LYS A 79 1.80 13.28 9.70
C LYS A 79 2.32 14.20 8.58
N ALA A 80 2.43 13.71 7.34
CA ALA A 80 2.99 14.44 6.21
C ALA A 80 1.90 14.83 5.20
N PRO A 81 1.12 15.90 5.45
CA PRO A 81 0.06 16.35 4.54
C PRO A 81 0.61 16.85 3.19
N ASP A 82 1.90 17.21 3.13
CA ASP A 82 2.64 17.66 1.95
C ASP A 82 3.18 16.50 1.09
N ALA A 83 2.97 15.25 1.53
CA ALA A 83 3.47 14.08 0.84
C ALA A 83 2.90 13.96 -0.58
N TYR A 84 3.80 13.81 -1.55
CA TYR A 84 3.47 13.91 -2.97
C TYR A 84 2.66 12.71 -3.43
N LYS A 85 1.48 12.96 -3.99
CA LYS A 85 0.68 11.93 -4.62
C LYS A 85 1.35 11.48 -5.91
N THR A 86 1.77 10.22 -5.93
CA THR A 86 2.57 9.64 -7.01
C THR A 86 1.68 8.72 -7.86
N SER A 87 1.55 9.05 -9.14
CA SER A 87 1.03 8.14 -10.16
C SER A 87 2.17 7.33 -10.79
N ILE A 88 1.84 6.37 -11.63
CA ILE A 88 2.80 5.47 -12.28
C ILE A 88 3.88 6.22 -13.09
N HIS A 89 3.51 7.35 -13.69
CA HIS A 89 4.41 8.19 -14.48
C HIS A 89 5.35 9.02 -13.59
N ASP A 90 4.96 9.23 -12.33
CA ASP A 90 5.77 9.96 -11.36
C ASP A 90 6.81 9.06 -10.69
N ILE A 91 6.65 7.71 -10.73
CA ILE A 91 7.56 6.77 -10.06
C ILE A 91 9.02 6.99 -10.45
N PRO A 92 9.42 7.07 -11.74
CA PRO A 92 10.83 7.28 -12.10
C PRO A 92 11.39 8.60 -11.55
N ARG A 93 10.57 9.65 -11.52
CA ARG A 93 10.94 10.96 -11.00
C ARG A 93 11.09 10.94 -9.48
N VAL A 94 10.17 10.29 -8.78
CA VAL A 94 10.19 10.16 -7.32
C VAL A 94 11.38 9.32 -6.86
N LEU A 95 11.63 8.18 -7.51
CA LEU A 95 12.77 7.31 -7.20
C LEU A 95 14.12 8.00 -7.44
N SER A 96 14.26 8.72 -8.54
CA SER A 96 15.51 9.42 -8.89
C SER A 96 15.77 10.67 -8.04
N SER A 97 14.72 11.40 -7.66
CA SER A 97 14.86 12.65 -6.91
C SER A 97 15.13 12.45 -5.42
N LYS A 98 14.94 11.23 -4.88
CA LYS A 98 14.96 10.93 -3.43
C LYS A 98 14.11 11.90 -2.61
N LYS A 99 13.14 12.59 -3.24
CA LYS A 99 12.32 13.59 -2.56
C LYS A 99 11.39 12.86 -1.58
N ASN A 100 11.43 13.36 -0.35
CA ASN A 100 10.77 12.84 0.83
C ASN A 100 9.31 12.43 0.58
N ARG A 101 8.92 11.29 1.17
CA ARG A 101 7.55 10.78 1.40
C ARG A 101 6.57 10.96 0.23
N CYS A 102 6.40 9.90 -0.54
CA CYS A 102 5.54 9.86 -1.71
C CYS A 102 4.49 8.75 -1.56
N HIS A 103 3.23 9.10 -1.77
CA HIS A 103 2.14 8.14 -1.71
C HIS A 103 1.94 7.48 -3.06
N TYR A 104 1.79 6.16 -3.05
CA TYR A 104 1.38 5.45 -4.24
C TYR A 104 -0.14 5.54 -4.38
N SER A 105 -0.64 5.93 -5.56
CA SER A 105 -2.06 5.88 -5.88
C SER A 105 -2.36 4.78 -6.89
N SER A 106 -3.28 3.86 -6.54
CA SER A 106 -3.60 2.66 -7.31
C SER A 106 -4.52 2.93 -8.51
N ARG A 107 -4.86 4.20 -8.81
CA ARG A 107 -5.68 4.57 -9.97
C ARG A 107 -5.17 3.95 -11.29
N ASN A 108 -3.88 3.62 -11.37
CA ASN A 108 -3.29 2.94 -12.52
C ASN A 108 -2.66 1.60 -12.10
N HIS A 109 -3.12 0.53 -12.76
CA HIS A 109 -2.90 -0.91 -12.50
C HIS A 109 -1.43 -1.42 -12.59
N VAL A 110 -0.44 -0.83 -11.92
CA VAL A 110 0.98 -1.22 -12.12
C VAL A 110 1.51 -2.32 -11.19
N CYS A 111 0.80 -2.70 -10.12
CA CYS A 111 1.19 -3.89 -9.34
C CYS A 111 0.85 -5.25 -10.01
N SER A 112 0.36 -5.25 -11.25
CA SER A 112 0.03 -6.48 -11.99
C SER A 112 1.24 -7.06 -12.77
N SER A 113 2.29 -6.27 -13.02
CA SER A 113 3.40 -6.67 -13.91
C SER A 113 4.64 -7.23 -13.20
N ILE A 114 4.80 -6.94 -11.91
CA ILE A 114 5.70 -7.70 -11.05
C ILE A 114 4.90 -8.94 -10.66
N SER A 115 5.40 -10.13 -10.93
CA SER A 115 4.76 -11.44 -10.76
C SER A 115 3.99 -11.62 -9.42
N TRP A 116 2.75 -11.10 -9.34
CA TRP A 116 1.96 -11.10 -8.12
C TRP A 116 0.49 -11.46 -8.43
N HIS A 117 0.27 -12.68 -8.92
CA HIS A 117 -1.06 -13.22 -9.24
C HIS A 117 -2.01 -13.39 -8.02
N LYS A 118 -1.65 -12.87 -6.84
CA LYS A 118 -2.37 -13.07 -5.56
C LYS A 118 -2.58 -11.79 -4.73
N ILE A 119 -2.28 -10.60 -5.28
CA ILE A 119 -2.41 -9.33 -4.55
C ILE A 119 -3.72 -8.63 -4.96
N PHE A 120 -4.64 -8.48 -4.01
CA PHE A 120 -5.92 -7.78 -4.21
C PHE A 120 -5.81 -6.32 -3.74
N CYS A 121 -6.20 -5.34 -4.57
CA CYS A 121 -6.24 -3.92 -4.21
C CYS A 121 -7.65 -3.51 -3.80
N TYR A 122 -7.81 -2.87 -2.63
CA TYR A 122 -9.11 -2.46 -2.12
C TYR A 122 -9.38 -0.95 -2.26
N TRP A 123 -10.64 -0.61 -2.58
CA TRP A 123 -11.35 0.64 -2.30
C TRP A 123 -11.36 1.79 -3.34
N ARG A 124 -12.31 1.70 -4.31
CA ARG A 124 -13.35 2.70 -4.67
C ARG A 124 -14.14 2.27 -5.92
N THR A 125 -13.68 1.28 -6.68
CA THR A 125 -14.32 0.82 -7.94
C THR A 125 -14.84 -0.61 -7.96
N TRP A 126 -14.63 -1.42 -6.90
CA TRP A 126 -14.87 -2.87 -6.97
C TRP A 126 -16.15 -3.39 -6.31
N TRP A 127 -16.94 -2.57 -5.61
CA TRP A 127 -18.21 -3.03 -5.01
C TRP A 127 -19.22 -3.53 -6.06
N SER A 128 -19.02 -3.22 -7.34
CA SER A 128 -19.91 -3.61 -8.45
C SER A 128 -19.35 -4.71 -9.36
N ALA A 129 -18.19 -5.29 -9.03
CA ALA A 129 -17.57 -6.31 -9.87
C ALA A 129 -18.16 -7.71 -9.56
N PRO A 130 -18.62 -8.49 -10.57
CA PRO A 130 -19.26 -9.79 -10.38
C PRO A 130 -18.42 -10.88 -9.68
N TRP A 131 -17.15 -10.60 -9.39
CA TRP A 131 -16.19 -11.53 -8.80
C TRP A 131 -15.98 -11.28 -7.30
N CYS A 132 -16.61 -10.25 -6.74
CA CYS A 132 -16.49 -9.86 -5.34
C CYS A 132 -17.13 -10.87 -4.37
N GLU A 133 -17.95 -11.81 -4.86
CA GLU A 133 -18.61 -12.85 -4.05
C GLU A 133 -17.68 -14.01 -3.63
N ARG A 134 -16.42 -14.05 -4.09
CA ARG A 134 -15.45 -15.11 -3.74
C ARG A 134 -14.40 -14.69 -2.70
N ILE A 135 -14.72 -13.73 -1.85
CA ILE A 135 -13.89 -13.36 -0.70
C ILE A 135 -14.71 -13.55 0.58
N ILE A 136 -15.05 -14.80 0.85
CA ILE A 136 -15.19 -15.44 2.17
C ILE A 136 -14.58 -16.83 2.01
#